data_AF-A0A0M1IS12-F1
#
_entry.id   AF-A0A0M1IS12-F1
#
_cell.length_a   1.000
_cell.length_b   1.000
_cell.length_c   1.000
_cell.angle_alpha   90.00
_cell.angle_beta   90.00
_cell.angle_gamma   90.00
#
_symmetry.space_group_name_H-M   'P 1'
#
loop_
_entity.id
_entity.type
_entity.pdbx_description
1 polymer ?
#
loop_
_entity_poly.entity_id
_entity_poly.type
_entity_poly.pdbx_seq_one_letter_code
_entity_poly.pdbx_strand_id
1 'polypeptide(L)'
;MKIIADISPKGFEYLGIKDMDLNKIKDIGIDVLRLDFGFTEEKIAEFTNNNMGIKIELNASTITKDFFNKLDKYNVNYKNIQACHNYYPRKDTGISESLFLKKNSMLKEIEVEISAFVPSLVGKRGPIYEGLPTIEKHRFMKPYLSAKHLFAMGVDNVFLRCNAI
;
A
#
# COMPACT_ATOMS: atom_id res chain seq x y z
N MET A 1 -2.70 -8.53 15.31
CA MET A 1 -2.01 -8.52 14.00
C MET A 1 -3.08 -8.21 12.96
N LYS A 2 -2.83 -7.28 12.02
CA LYS A 2 -3.77 -7.00 10.92
C LYS A 2 -3.32 -7.73 9.67
N ILE A 3 -4.24 -8.31 8.91
CA ILE A 3 -3.97 -8.99 7.65
C ILE A 3 -4.33 -8.06 6.48
N ILE A 4 -3.33 -7.75 5.66
CA ILE A 4 -3.47 -6.94 4.45
C ILE A 4 -3.33 -7.86 3.24
N ALA A 5 -4.34 -7.88 2.37
CA ALA A 5 -4.32 -8.68 1.14
C ALA A 5 -4.30 -7.76 -0.09
N ASP A 6 -3.35 -8.01 -0.99
CA ASP A 6 -3.25 -7.34 -2.28
C ASP A 6 -4.12 -8.11 -3.29
N ILE A 7 -5.08 -7.42 -3.92
CA ILE A 7 -6.04 -8.03 -4.83
C ILE A 7 -6.24 -7.17 -6.08
N SER A 8 -6.37 -7.84 -7.22
CA SER A 8 -6.84 -7.25 -8.48
C SER A 8 -8.28 -7.70 -8.76
N PRO A 9 -9.01 -7.09 -9.71
CA PRO A 9 -10.34 -7.57 -10.12
C PRO A 9 -10.35 -9.06 -10.49
N LYS A 10 -9.32 -9.54 -11.22
CA LYS A 10 -9.15 -10.97 -11.54
C LYS A 10 -8.91 -11.83 -10.30
N GLY A 11 -8.30 -11.28 -9.26
CA GLY A 11 -8.11 -11.96 -7.98
C GLY A 11 -9.44 -12.39 -7.35
N PHE A 12 -10.47 -11.54 -7.43
CA PHE A 12 -11.83 -11.90 -6.97
C PHE A 12 -12.41 -13.07 -7.78
N GLU A 13 -12.23 -13.07 -9.10
CA GLU A 13 -12.67 -14.16 -9.98
C GLU A 13 -12.00 -15.49 -9.61
N TYR A 14 -10.68 -15.49 -9.40
CA TYR A 14 -9.93 -16.69 -8.99
C TYR A 14 -10.37 -17.24 -7.62
N LEU A 15 -10.81 -16.37 -6.72
CA LEU A 15 -11.37 -16.75 -5.42
C LEU A 15 -12.83 -17.19 -5.50
N GLY A 16 -13.46 -17.13 -6.68
CA GLY A 16 -14.88 -17.43 -6.86
C GLY A 16 -15.81 -16.41 -6.19
N ILE A 17 -15.31 -15.22 -5.87
CA ILE A 17 -16.08 -14.15 -5.22
C ILE A 17 -16.75 -13.31 -6.32
N LYS A 18 -18.07 -13.44 -6.41
CA LYS A 18 -18.88 -12.67 -7.37
C LYS A 18 -19.03 -11.23 -6.92
N ASP A 19 -19.12 -10.33 -7.90
CA ASP A 19 -19.40 -8.90 -7.71
C ASP A 19 -18.46 -8.19 -6.73
N MET A 20 -17.29 -8.78 -6.48
CA MET A 20 -16.32 -8.31 -5.49
C MET A 20 -16.92 -8.15 -4.08
N ASP A 21 -17.79 -9.08 -3.68
CA ASP A 21 -18.45 -9.09 -2.37
C ASP A 21 -17.44 -9.11 -1.21
N LEU A 22 -17.35 -7.97 -0.51
CA LEU A 22 -16.47 -7.78 0.63
C LEU A 22 -16.87 -8.64 1.84
N ASN A 23 -18.10 -9.18 1.90
CA ASN A 23 -18.49 -10.13 2.94
C ASN A 23 -17.60 -11.37 2.92
N LYS A 24 -17.34 -11.90 1.74
CA LYS A 24 -16.45 -13.05 1.56
C LYS A 24 -15.00 -12.74 1.94
N ILE A 25 -14.55 -11.51 1.71
CA ILE A 25 -13.22 -11.06 2.12
C ILE A 25 -13.09 -11.02 3.65
N LYS A 26 -14.13 -10.54 4.36
CA LYS A 26 -14.13 -10.53 5.82
C LYS A 26 -14.16 -11.92 6.42
N ASP A 27 -14.95 -12.84 5.84
CA ASP A 27 -15.05 -14.24 6.29
C ASP A 27 -13.68 -14.96 6.23
N ILE A 28 -12.82 -14.58 5.30
CA ILE A 28 -11.45 -15.09 5.17
C ILE A 28 -10.52 -14.54 6.27
N GLY A 29 -10.93 -13.50 7.00
CA GLY A 29 -10.14 -12.87 8.06
C GLY A 29 -9.21 -11.75 7.57
N ILE A 30 -9.51 -11.14 6.41
CA ILE A 30 -8.75 -10.00 5.90
C ILE A 30 -9.26 -8.70 6.55
N ASP A 31 -8.34 -7.90 7.09
CA ASP A 31 -8.65 -6.62 7.74
C ASP A 31 -8.54 -5.43 6.79
N VAL A 32 -7.63 -5.51 5.82
CA VAL A 32 -7.36 -4.45 4.86
C VAL A 32 -7.25 -5.04 3.46
N LEU A 33 -7.97 -4.46 2.53
CA LEU A 33 -7.90 -4.81 1.13
C LEU A 33 -7.06 -3.76 0.38
N ARG A 34 -5.87 -4.17 -0.07
CA ARG A 34 -5.01 -3.36 -0.93
C ARG A 34 -5.43 -3.56 -2.37
N LEU A 35 -5.87 -2.48 -3.00
CA LEU A 35 -6.38 -2.51 -4.37
C LEU A 35 -5.21 -2.35 -5.35
N ASP A 36 -4.97 -3.38 -6.14
CA ASP A 36 -4.06 -3.34 -7.28
C ASP A 36 -4.68 -2.58 -8.45
N PHE A 37 -4.07 -2.64 -9.64
CA PHE A 37 -4.63 -2.05 -10.85
C PHE A 37 -6.00 -2.63 -11.22
N GLY A 38 -6.85 -1.79 -11.83
CA GLY A 38 -8.12 -2.19 -12.45
C GLY A 38 -9.39 -1.78 -11.71
N PHE A 39 -9.29 -1.08 -10.57
CA PHE A 39 -10.44 -0.50 -9.88
C PHE A 39 -10.68 0.95 -10.33
N THR A 40 -11.93 1.29 -10.60
CA THR A 40 -12.36 2.66 -10.87
C THR A 40 -12.46 3.46 -9.57
N GLU A 41 -12.35 4.78 -9.63
CA GLU A 41 -12.50 5.65 -8.46
C GLU A 41 -13.88 5.49 -7.79
N GLU A 42 -14.93 5.28 -8.59
CA GLU A 42 -16.28 4.96 -8.09
C GLU A 42 -16.29 3.68 -7.25
N LYS A 43 -15.67 2.60 -7.74
CA LYS A 43 -15.60 1.32 -7.02
C LYS A 43 -14.75 1.45 -5.74
N ILE A 44 -13.67 2.23 -5.77
CA ILE A 44 -12.87 2.53 -4.58
C ILE A 44 -13.74 3.25 -3.55
N ALA A 45 -14.47 4.29 -3.95
CA ALA A 45 -15.36 5.01 -3.05
C ALA A 45 -16.46 4.12 -2.47
N GLU A 46 -17.11 3.29 -3.30
CA GLU A 46 -18.08 2.28 -2.85
C GLU A 46 -17.49 1.38 -1.77
N PHE A 47 -16.30 0.84 -2.01
CA PHE A 47 -15.62 -0.02 -1.05
C PHE A 47 -15.29 0.71 0.26
N THR A 48 -14.89 1.97 0.22
CA THR A 48 -14.58 2.72 1.46
C THR A 48 -15.81 2.94 2.35
N ASN A 49 -17.02 2.85 1.79
CA ASN A 49 -18.28 2.99 2.53
C ASN A 49 -18.83 1.67 3.08
N ASN A 50 -18.06 0.57 2.99
CA ASN A 50 -18.48 -0.70 3.57
C ASN A 50 -18.73 -0.60 5.08
N ASN A 51 -19.68 -1.39 5.58
CA ASN A 51 -20.05 -1.47 6.99
C ASN A 51 -19.34 -2.62 7.75
N MET A 52 -18.28 -3.17 7.16
CA MET A 52 -17.63 -4.40 7.60
C MET A 52 -16.34 -4.16 8.39
N GLY A 53 -15.92 -2.90 8.46
CA GLY A 53 -14.66 -2.49 9.06
C GLY A 53 -13.43 -2.94 8.25
N ILE A 54 -13.60 -3.27 6.96
CA ILE A 54 -12.47 -3.53 6.06
C ILE A 54 -11.94 -2.19 5.59
N LYS A 55 -10.66 -1.90 5.86
CA LYS A 55 -10.00 -0.71 5.30
C LYS A 55 -9.59 -0.94 3.86
N ILE A 56 -9.57 0.12 3.07
CA ILE A 56 -9.10 0.10 1.70
C ILE A 56 -7.70 0.71 1.64
N GLU A 57 -6.73 -0.04 1.14
CA GLU A 57 -5.35 0.43 0.98
C GLU A 57 -5.04 0.84 -0.45
N LEU A 58 -4.68 2.10 -0.64
CA LEU A 58 -4.27 2.67 -1.92
C LEU A 58 -2.76 2.52 -2.15
N ASN A 59 -2.37 2.50 -3.42
CA ASN A 59 -0.95 2.54 -3.79
C ASN A 59 -0.39 3.96 -3.65
N ALA A 60 0.30 4.23 -2.53
CA ALA A 60 0.88 5.53 -2.25
C ALA A 60 1.91 6.00 -3.30
N SER A 61 2.57 5.08 -4.00
CA SER A 61 3.56 5.43 -5.03
C SER A 61 2.92 6.00 -6.30
N THR A 62 1.66 5.66 -6.60
CA THR A 62 1.00 6.03 -7.88
C THR A 62 -0.03 7.16 -7.75
N ILE A 63 -0.52 7.47 -6.55
CA ILE A 63 -1.51 8.55 -6.33
C ILE A 63 -1.09 9.91 -6.91
N THR A 64 -2.05 10.67 -7.42
CA THR A 64 -1.86 12.02 -7.96
C THR A 64 -2.97 12.94 -7.42
N LYS A 65 -2.80 14.26 -7.55
CA LYS A 65 -3.88 15.20 -7.27
C LYS A 65 -5.12 14.95 -8.14
N ASP A 66 -4.92 14.61 -9.42
CA ASP A 66 -6.03 14.27 -10.33
C ASP A 66 -6.80 13.03 -9.88
N PHE A 67 -6.10 12.01 -9.35
CA PHE A 67 -6.73 10.83 -8.76
C PHE A 67 -7.64 11.22 -7.59
N PHE A 68 -7.17 12.03 -6.63
CA PHE A 68 -8.01 12.49 -5.52
C PHE A 68 -9.17 13.38 -6.00
N ASN A 69 -8.94 14.30 -6.95
CA ASN A 69 -10.00 15.11 -7.53
C ASN A 69 -11.10 14.29 -8.21
N LYS A 70 -10.76 13.12 -8.78
CA LYS A 70 -11.74 12.19 -9.35
C LYS A 70 -12.45 11.41 -8.25
N LEU A 71 -11.71 10.95 -7.24
CA LEU A 71 -12.25 10.22 -6.10
C LEU A 71 -13.25 11.07 -5.30
N ASP A 72 -12.97 12.37 -5.13
CA ASP A 72 -13.86 13.33 -4.46
C ASP A 72 -15.22 13.50 -5.13
N LYS A 73 -15.35 13.11 -6.41
CA LYS A 73 -16.64 13.11 -7.12
C LYS A 73 -17.55 11.95 -6.70
N TYR A 74 -16.99 10.93 -6.06
CA TYR A 74 -17.69 9.74 -5.60
C TYR A 74 -17.58 9.66 -4.08
N ASN A 75 -18.60 10.08 -3.35
CA ASN A 75 -18.74 10.13 -1.87
C ASN A 75 -17.77 9.23 -1.08
N VAL A 76 -16.48 9.56 -1.05
CA VAL A 76 -15.42 8.67 -0.58
C VAL A 76 -15.25 8.84 0.91
N ASN A 77 -15.06 7.73 1.62
CA ASN A 77 -14.79 7.77 3.05
C ASN A 77 -13.29 7.65 3.31
N TYR A 78 -12.59 8.80 3.32
CA TYR A 78 -11.15 8.86 3.60
C TYR A 78 -10.74 8.26 4.96
N LYS A 79 -11.64 8.25 5.95
CA LYS A 79 -11.38 7.62 7.26
C LYS A 79 -11.21 6.10 7.17
N ASN A 80 -11.73 5.49 6.12
CA ASN A 80 -11.60 4.06 5.84
C ASN A 80 -10.51 3.75 4.81
N ILE A 81 -9.64 4.74 4.51
CA ILE A 81 -8.50 4.59 3.62
C ILE A 81 -7.21 4.50 4.45
N GLN A 82 -6.29 3.64 4.00
CA GLN A 82 -4.87 3.72 4.30
C GLN A 82 -4.08 3.71 2.99
N ALA A 83 -2.78 3.99 3.02
CA ALA A 83 -1.95 3.95 1.82
C ALA A 83 -0.62 3.25 2.10
N CYS A 84 -0.16 2.46 1.15
CA CYS A 84 1.14 1.80 1.23
C CYS A 84 1.95 1.99 -0.04
N HIS A 85 3.19 2.45 0.12
CA HIS A 85 4.14 2.56 -0.96
C HIS A 85 4.55 1.18 -1.49
N ASN A 86 4.84 1.12 -2.77
CA ASN A 86 5.48 -0.06 -3.34
C ASN A 86 6.88 -0.29 -2.75
N TYR A 87 7.33 -1.54 -2.84
CA TYR A 87 8.73 -1.92 -2.75
C TYR A 87 9.29 -2.20 -4.16
N TYR A 88 10.61 -2.12 -4.31
CA TYR A 88 11.25 -2.15 -5.62
C TYR A 88 12.36 -3.22 -5.67
N PRO A 89 12.08 -4.41 -6.24
CA PRO A 89 13.02 -5.52 -6.27
C PRO A 89 14.30 -5.26 -7.02
N ARG A 90 14.24 -4.47 -8.11
CA ARG A 90 15.39 -4.17 -8.95
C ARG A 90 16.14 -2.95 -8.42
N LYS A 91 17.46 -3.05 -8.33
CA LYS A 91 18.34 -1.93 -8.00
C LYS A 91 18.11 -0.74 -8.93
N ASP A 92 18.27 0.46 -8.37
CA ASP A 92 18.14 1.75 -9.05
C ASP A 92 16.70 2.06 -9.51
N THR A 93 15.69 1.38 -8.95
CA THR A 93 14.26 1.61 -9.24
C THR A 93 13.41 2.01 -8.04
N GLY A 94 13.99 2.02 -6.83
CA GLY A 94 13.35 2.57 -5.64
C GLY A 94 12.97 4.03 -5.81
N ILE A 95 11.89 4.45 -5.14
CA ILE A 95 11.43 5.84 -5.22
C ILE A 95 12.48 6.78 -4.64
N SER A 96 12.66 7.95 -5.25
CA SER A 96 13.52 9.00 -4.70
C SER A 96 12.89 9.61 -3.45
N GLU A 97 13.72 10.11 -2.53
CA GLU A 97 13.23 10.80 -1.32
C GLU A 97 12.34 12.00 -1.65
N SER A 98 12.69 12.78 -2.68
CA SER A 98 11.92 13.96 -3.08
C SER A 98 10.53 13.60 -3.59
N LEU A 99 10.40 12.55 -4.41
CA LEU A 99 9.11 12.09 -4.88
C LEU A 99 8.31 11.44 -3.74
N PHE A 100 8.98 10.68 -2.86
CA PHE A 100 8.37 10.08 -1.68
C PHE A 100 7.74 11.15 -0.76
N LEU A 101 8.47 12.20 -0.40
CA LEU A 101 7.95 13.29 0.43
C LEU A 101 6.77 14.00 -0.24
N LYS A 102 6.85 14.25 -1.55
CA LYS A 102 5.74 14.85 -2.30
C LYS A 102 4.47 14.00 -2.22
N LYS A 103 4.59 12.67 -2.31
CA LYS A 103 3.47 11.74 -2.19
C LYS A 103 2.92 11.71 -0.76
N ASN A 104 3.79 11.68 0.25
CA ASN A 104 3.39 11.72 1.64
C ASN A 104 2.63 12.99 1.99
N SER A 105 3.06 14.16 1.52
CA SER A 105 2.35 15.42 1.75
C SER A 105 0.91 15.35 1.25
N MET A 106 0.67 14.83 0.04
CA MET A 106 -0.69 14.68 -0.50
C MET A 106 -1.55 13.72 0.35
N LEU A 107 -0.97 12.65 0.88
CA LEU A 107 -1.69 11.69 1.73
C LEU A 107 -1.97 12.27 3.13
N LYS A 108 -1.06 13.07 3.68
CA LYS A 108 -1.24 13.73 4.97
C LYS A 108 -2.28 14.85 4.92
N GLU A 109 -2.44 15.53 3.78
CA GLU A 109 -3.50 16.53 3.56
C GLU A 109 -4.91 15.94 3.75
N ILE A 110 -5.09 14.64 3.48
CA ILE A 110 -6.36 13.91 3.64
C ILE A 110 -6.34 12.97 4.86
N GLU A 111 -5.40 13.16 5.79
CA GLU A 111 -5.29 12.43 7.06
C GLU A 111 -5.18 10.90 6.93
N VAL A 112 -4.59 10.41 5.83
CA VAL A 112 -4.45 8.98 5.56
C VAL A 112 -3.19 8.41 6.23
N GLU A 113 -3.32 7.24 6.86
CA GLU A 113 -2.20 6.46 7.39
C GLU A 113 -1.29 5.97 6.25
N ILE A 114 0.02 6.19 6.38
CA ILE A 114 1.02 5.89 5.36
C ILE A 114 1.92 4.74 5.82
N SER A 115 2.11 3.76 4.95
CA SER A 115 3.00 2.63 5.16
C SER A 115 4.09 2.53 4.10
N ALA A 116 5.27 2.04 4.46
CA ALA A 116 6.37 1.83 3.52
C ALA A 116 7.24 0.61 3.91
N PHE A 117 8.07 0.15 2.98
CA PHE A 117 8.88 -1.05 3.14
C PHE A 117 10.36 -0.74 3.40
N VAL A 118 10.94 -1.46 4.35
CA VAL A 118 12.39 -1.56 4.53
C VAL A 118 12.90 -2.92 4.04
N PRO A 119 14.07 -2.97 3.39
CA PRO A 119 14.63 -4.23 2.93
C PRO A 119 15.21 -5.01 4.11
N SER A 120 15.15 -6.34 4.04
CA SER A 120 16.08 -7.17 4.81
C SER A 120 17.44 -7.25 4.11
N LEU A 121 18.52 -7.21 4.90
CA LEU A 121 19.88 -7.44 4.40
C LEU A 121 20.23 -8.94 4.30
N VAL A 122 19.46 -9.79 4.96
CA VAL A 122 19.57 -11.26 4.93
C VAL A 122 18.30 -11.89 4.37
N GLY A 123 18.39 -13.06 3.74
CA GLY A 123 17.20 -13.73 3.18
C GLY A 123 16.48 -12.86 2.13
N LYS A 124 17.25 -12.25 1.22
CA LYS A 124 16.69 -11.39 0.17
C LYS A 124 15.76 -12.20 -0.73
N ARG A 125 14.62 -11.63 -1.10
CA ARG A 125 13.62 -12.32 -1.90
C ARG A 125 14.01 -12.38 -3.37
N GLY A 126 13.84 -13.57 -3.95
CA GLY A 126 13.97 -13.78 -5.40
C GLY A 126 12.88 -13.06 -6.20
N PRO A 127 12.99 -13.03 -7.54
CA PRO A 127 14.06 -13.65 -8.33
C PRO A 127 15.34 -12.81 -8.42
N ILE A 128 15.30 -11.53 -8.00
CA ILE A 128 16.42 -10.59 -8.21
C ILE A 128 17.42 -10.57 -7.05
N TYR A 129 16.98 -10.88 -5.83
CA TYR A 129 17.84 -10.92 -4.63
C TYR A 129 18.57 -9.60 -4.33
N GLU A 130 18.03 -8.45 -4.76
CA GLU A 130 18.60 -7.11 -4.51
C GLU A 130 17.91 -6.35 -3.36
N GLY A 131 17.05 -7.01 -2.61
CA GLY A 131 16.29 -6.42 -1.51
C GLY A 131 15.02 -5.71 -2.00
N LEU A 132 14.13 -5.40 -1.05
CA LEU A 132 12.80 -4.85 -1.34
C LEU A 132 12.56 -3.53 -0.57
N PRO A 133 13.38 -2.49 -0.79
CA PRO A 133 13.14 -1.19 -0.20
C PRO A 133 12.00 -0.46 -0.91
N THR A 134 11.35 0.47 -0.22
CA THR A 134 10.58 1.54 -0.89
C THR A 134 11.53 2.60 -1.44
N ILE A 135 12.36 3.23 -0.60
CA ILE A 135 13.29 4.30 -1.00
C ILE A 135 14.63 3.68 -1.43
N GLU A 136 15.14 4.05 -2.61
CA GLU A 136 16.35 3.42 -3.17
C GLU A 136 17.57 3.52 -2.23
N LYS A 137 17.75 4.68 -1.57
CA LYS A 137 18.82 4.90 -0.57
C LYS A 137 18.82 3.87 0.56
N HIS A 138 17.68 3.23 0.86
CA HIS A 138 17.58 2.25 1.92
C HIS A 138 18.08 0.86 1.52
N ARG A 139 18.33 0.59 0.23
CA ARG A 139 18.59 -0.76 -0.29
C ARG A 139 19.66 -1.55 0.47
N PHE A 140 20.74 -0.87 0.85
CA PHE A 140 21.88 -1.45 1.58
C PHE A 140 22.04 -0.88 2.98
N MET A 141 21.09 -0.06 3.42
CA MET A 141 21.09 0.52 4.76
C MET A 141 20.58 -0.51 5.76
N LYS A 142 21.07 -0.43 7.01
CA LYS A 142 20.59 -1.33 8.08
C LYS A 142 19.08 -1.11 8.29
N PRO A 143 18.25 -2.18 8.39
CA PRO A 143 16.80 -2.04 8.39
C PRO A 143 16.27 -1.10 9.48
N TYR A 144 16.88 -1.10 10.67
CA TYR A 144 16.49 -0.21 11.76
C TYR A 144 16.79 1.28 11.46
N LEU A 145 17.86 1.59 10.71
CA LEU A 145 18.16 2.96 10.29
C LEU A 145 17.18 3.41 9.21
N SER A 146 16.86 2.53 8.25
CA SER A 146 15.84 2.78 7.24
C SER A 146 14.47 3.04 7.86
N ALA A 147 14.08 2.25 8.86
CA ALA A 147 12.83 2.43 9.59
C ALA A 147 12.78 3.78 10.30
N LYS A 148 13.84 4.14 11.04
CA LYS A 148 13.95 5.47 11.68
C LYS A 148 13.83 6.61 10.67
N HIS A 149 14.47 6.46 9.51
CA HIS A 149 14.39 7.45 8.45
C HIS A 149 12.96 7.57 7.89
N LEU A 150 12.25 6.46 7.64
CA LEU A 150 10.86 6.49 7.21
C LEU A 150 9.93 7.18 8.22
N PHE A 151 10.07 6.86 9.52
CA PHE A 151 9.27 7.51 10.56
C PHE A 151 9.53 9.03 10.59
N ALA A 152 10.79 9.47 10.46
CA ALA A 152 11.13 10.89 10.38
C ALA A 152 10.57 11.58 9.11
N MET A 153 10.26 10.82 8.06
CA MET A 153 9.65 11.30 6.82
C MET A 153 8.10 11.22 6.82
N GLY A 154 7.49 10.97 7.98
CA GLY A 154 6.03 10.97 8.15
C GLY A 154 5.32 9.67 7.79
N VAL A 155 6.05 8.55 7.76
CA VAL A 155 5.44 7.21 7.65
C VAL A 155 4.92 6.77 9.01
N ASP A 156 3.74 6.17 9.05
CA ASP A 156 3.09 5.70 10.28
C ASP A 156 3.40 4.22 10.55
N ASN A 157 3.51 3.39 9.51
CA ASN A 157 3.81 1.96 9.63
C ASN A 157 4.98 1.53 8.73
N VAL A 158 5.88 0.71 9.26
CA VAL A 158 7.02 0.16 8.51
C VAL A 158 6.89 -1.34 8.41
N PHE A 159 6.89 -1.85 7.17
CA PHE A 159 6.93 -3.28 6.88
C PHE A 159 8.35 -3.75 6.60
N LEU A 160 8.77 -4.83 7.25
CA LEU A 160 9.98 -5.55 6.88
C LEU A 160 9.65 -6.54 5.75
N ARG A 161 10.37 -6.46 4.64
CA ARG A 161 10.18 -7.36 3.50
C ARG A 161 11.42 -8.23 3.30
N CYS A 162 11.26 -9.54 3.51
CA CYS A 162 12.26 -10.58 3.30
C CYS A 162 11.65 -11.79 2.56
N ASN A 163 12.42 -12.85 2.33
CA ASN A 163 11.84 -14.15 1.99
C ASN A 163 10.88 -14.61 3.09
N ALA A 164 9.75 -15.17 2.70
CA ALA A 164 9.03 -16.10 3.57
C ALA A 164 9.94 -17.32 3.75
N ILE A 165 10.20 -17.67 5.00
CA ILE A 165 10.91 -18.90 5.37
C ILE A 165 9.99 -20.09 5.07
#